data_AF-A0A7S0J969-F1
#
_entry.id   AF-A0A7S0J969-F1
#
_cell.length_a   1.000
_cell.length_b   1.000
_cell.length_c   1.000
_cell.angle_alpha   90.00
_cell.angle_beta   90.00
_cell.angle_gamma   90.00
#
_symmetry.space_group_name_H-M   'P 1'
#
loop_
_entity.id
_entity.type
_entity.pdbx_description
1 polymer ?
#
loop_
_entity_poly.entity_id
_entity_poly.type
_entity_poly.pdbx_seq_one_letter_code
_entity_poly.pdbx_strand_id
1 'polypeptide(L)'
;AWDLYHLLDGQPLYSLLKLPTTFESIDQYLDILEPLLLEECRAQTLRSVQEMEPVSHKLALLSAETREPFRMLSFEPVVLTDSDAKPPFHDSDLVFVSYEPLDIDAFDEEDKRITQDFHALALVSGQVSDALNLKLYVPLERTPRLPPTQFKRLSMLRKVMVPSAGSFYVQKLSNMITINREFQALYSARDLMLCNTLLAPGAPPTT
;
A
#
# COMPACT_ATOMS: atom_id res chain seq x y z
N ALA A 1 -1.03 3.36 8.02
CA ALA A 1 -0.89 1.98 7.51
C ALA A 1 -2.30 1.51 7.16
N TRP A 2 -2.57 1.15 5.92
CA TRP A 2 -3.90 0.67 5.57
C TRP A 2 -4.09 -0.79 5.97
N ASP A 3 -5.35 -1.18 6.10
CA ASP A 3 -5.81 -2.54 6.33
C ASP A 3 -6.68 -2.94 5.16
N LEU A 4 -6.27 -3.98 4.41
CA LEU A 4 -6.99 -4.40 3.21
C LEU A 4 -8.47 -4.68 3.50
N TYR A 5 -8.79 -5.38 4.58
CA TYR A 5 -10.18 -5.68 4.95
C TYR A 5 -10.99 -4.42 5.26
N HIS A 6 -10.36 -3.41 5.85
CA HIS A 6 -11.00 -2.13 6.05
C HIS A 6 -11.20 -1.35 4.75
N LEU A 7 -10.31 -1.53 3.76
CA LEU A 7 -10.53 -0.96 2.42
C LEU A 7 -11.74 -1.62 1.77
N LEU A 8 -11.88 -2.94 1.91
CA LEU A 8 -12.95 -3.75 1.32
C LEU A 8 -14.34 -3.40 1.90
N ASP A 9 -14.41 -2.84 3.11
CA ASP A 9 -15.66 -2.27 3.66
C ASP A 9 -16.26 -1.14 2.79
N GLY A 10 -15.51 -0.63 1.81
CA GLY A 10 -16.00 0.31 0.79
C GLY A 10 -16.12 1.75 1.27
N GLN A 11 -16.01 2.01 2.58
CA GLN A 11 -16.08 3.36 3.13
C GLN A 11 -14.88 4.21 2.71
N PRO A 12 -15.07 5.50 2.40
CA PRO A 12 -13.96 6.43 2.17
C PRO A 12 -13.04 6.50 3.38
N LEU A 13 -11.73 6.56 3.14
CA LEU A 13 -10.76 6.70 4.23
C LEU A 13 -10.65 8.14 4.74
N TYR A 14 -11.03 9.10 3.89
CA TYR A 14 -10.86 10.52 4.15
C TYR A 14 -12.15 11.28 3.84
N SER A 15 -12.33 12.42 4.50
CA SER A 15 -13.37 13.38 4.12
C SER A 15 -12.89 14.14 2.89
N LEU A 16 -13.58 13.98 1.76
CA LEU A 16 -13.15 14.54 0.48
C LEU A 16 -13.81 15.90 0.25
N LEU A 17 -12.98 16.90 -0.07
CA LEU A 17 -13.43 18.23 -0.46
C LEU A 17 -13.63 18.30 -1.97
N LYS A 18 -14.54 19.18 -2.41
CA LYS A 18 -14.72 19.46 -3.84
C LYS A 18 -13.52 20.25 -4.37
N LEU A 19 -13.10 19.94 -5.59
CA LEU A 19 -12.04 20.68 -6.27
C LEU A 19 -12.53 22.09 -6.62
N PRO A 20 -11.88 23.16 -6.11
CA PRO A 20 -12.22 24.53 -6.47
C PRO A 20 -11.65 24.87 -7.85
N THR A 21 -12.14 25.95 -8.46
CA THR A 21 -11.58 26.47 -9.72
C THR A 21 -10.25 27.19 -9.53
N THR A 22 -10.00 27.69 -8.32
CA THR A 22 -8.78 28.39 -7.92
C THR A 22 -8.49 28.05 -6.46
N PHE A 23 -7.22 28.03 -6.09
CA PHE A 23 -6.73 27.78 -4.74
C PHE A 23 -6.19 29.07 -4.12
N GLU A 24 -6.52 29.31 -2.86
CA GLU A 24 -6.06 30.45 -2.06
C GLU A 24 -4.58 30.35 -1.71
N SER A 25 -4.06 29.13 -1.57
CA SER A 25 -2.67 28.87 -1.20
C SER A 25 -2.23 27.47 -1.64
N ILE A 26 -0.91 27.25 -1.62
CA ILE A 26 -0.36 25.91 -1.81
C ILE A 26 -0.80 24.94 -0.72
N ASP A 27 -1.02 25.42 0.50
CA ASP A 27 -1.47 24.58 1.60
C ASP A 27 -2.92 24.13 1.38
N GLN A 28 -3.81 25.02 0.89
CA GLN A 28 -5.17 24.63 0.49
C GLN A 28 -5.15 23.62 -0.67
N TYR A 29 -4.23 23.78 -1.62
CA TYR A 29 -4.04 22.83 -2.72
C TYR A 29 -3.66 21.43 -2.22
N LEU A 30 -2.70 21.35 -1.29
CA LEU A 30 -2.28 20.08 -0.66
C LEU A 30 -3.41 19.46 0.17
N ASP A 31 -4.08 20.26 1.01
CA ASP A 31 -5.17 19.81 1.89
C ASP A 31 -6.35 19.20 1.12
N ILE A 32 -6.59 19.65 -0.13
CA ILE A 32 -7.65 19.13 -1.00
C ILE A 32 -7.16 17.94 -1.83
N LEU A 33 -5.99 18.04 -2.49
CA LEU A 33 -5.56 17.03 -3.44
C LEU A 33 -4.93 15.79 -2.80
N GLU A 34 -4.28 15.90 -1.64
CA GLU A 34 -3.68 14.72 -1.00
C GLU A 34 -4.75 13.68 -0.63
N PRO A 35 -5.85 14.02 0.06
CA PRO A 35 -6.91 13.06 0.35
C PRO A 35 -7.53 12.44 -0.92
N LEU A 36 -7.68 13.22 -1.99
CA LEU A 36 -8.22 12.75 -3.27
C LEU A 36 -7.27 11.73 -3.93
N LEU A 37 -5.97 12.00 -3.93
CA LEU A 37 -4.97 11.09 -4.48
C LEU A 37 -4.89 9.77 -3.67
N LEU A 38 -4.95 9.88 -2.34
CA LEU A 38 -4.98 8.70 -1.46
C LEU A 38 -6.28 7.90 -1.66
N GLU A 39 -7.39 8.55 -1.96
CA GLU A 39 -8.64 7.86 -2.29
C GLU A 39 -8.58 7.16 -3.66
N GLU A 40 -7.93 7.74 -4.68
CA GLU A 40 -7.70 7.06 -5.95
C GLU A 40 -6.80 5.82 -5.77
N CYS A 41 -5.77 5.92 -4.93
CA CYS A 41 -4.94 4.78 -4.55
C CYS A 41 -5.77 3.65 -3.90
N ARG A 42 -6.75 4.01 -3.04
CA ARG A 42 -7.70 3.03 -2.47
C ARG A 42 -8.56 2.41 -3.57
N ALA A 43 -9.17 3.24 -4.41
CA ALA A 43 -10.05 2.79 -5.49
C ALA A 43 -9.34 1.85 -6.47
N GLN A 44 -8.10 2.17 -6.85
CA GLN A 44 -7.26 1.31 -7.69
C GLN A 44 -6.98 -0.05 -7.02
N THR A 45 -6.69 -0.04 -5.71
CA THR A 45 -6.47 -1.27 -4.94
C THR A 45 -7.73 -2.14 -4.93
N LEU A 46 -8.90 -1.54 -4.68
CA LEU A 46 -10.17 -2.26 -4.63
C LEU A 46 -10.58 -2.85 -5.99
N ARG A 47 -10.46 -2.05 -7.06
CA ARG A 47 -10.71 -2.53 -8.43
C ARG A 47 -9.86 -3.75 -8.74
N SER A 48 -8.57 -3.72 -8.40
CA SER A 48 -7.70 -4.86 -8.67
C SER A 48 -8.07 -6.11 -7.87
N VAL A 49 -8.57 -5.97 -6.64
CA VAL A 49 -9.03 -7.11 -5.85
C VAL A 49 -10.29 -7.74 -6.45
N GLN A 50 -11.16 -6.92 -7.04
CA GLN A 50 -12.43 -7.36 -7.64
C GLN A 50 -12.27 -7.91 -9.07
N GLU A 51 -11.35 -7.33 -9.85
CA GLU A 51 -11.23 -7.59 -11.29
C GLU A 51 -10.15 -8.63 -11.64
N MET A 52 -9.15 -8.84 -10.77
CA MET A 52 -8.07 -9.80 -11.04
C MET A 52 -8.33 -11.12 -10.32
N GLU A 53 -8.08 -12.24 -11.03
CA GLU A 53 -7.99 -13.53 -10.34
C GLU A 53 -6.87 -13.47 -9.29
N PRO A 54 -7.14 -13.81 -8.02
CA PRO A 54 -6.17 -13.71 -6.96
C PRO A 54 -5.06 -14.76 -7.14
N VAL A 55 -3.98 -14.37 -7.82
CA VAL A 55 -2.76 -15.21 -7.89
C VAL A 55 -1.91 -14.93 -6.67
N SER A 56 -1.96 -15.84 -5.72
CA SER A 56 -1.16 -15.80 -4.50
C SER A 56 0.08 -16.68 -4.64
N HIS A 57 1.25 -16.12 -4.34
CA HIS A 57 2.52 -16.83 -4.39
C HIS A 57 3.00 -17.18 -2.98
N LYS A 58 3.31 -18.45 -2.76
CA LYS A 58 3.86 -18.93 -1.50
C LYS A 58 5.38 -18.75 -1.48
N LEU A 59 5.89 -17.91 -0.58
CA LEU A 59 7.29 -17.53 -0.48
C LEU A 59 7.85 -17.81 0.92
N ALA A 60 9.10 -18.26 1.02
CA ALA A 60 9.80 -18.40 2.29
C ALA A 60 10.50 -17.09 2.66
N LEU A 61 10.42 -16.69 3.93
CA LEU A 61 11.10 -15.49 4.42
C LEU A 61 12.58 -15.82 4.68
N LEU A 62 13.49 -15.19 3.94
CA LEU A 62 14.93 -15.36 4.08
C LEU A 62 15.52 -14.47 5.17
N SER A 63 15.13 -13.20 5.18
CA SER A 63 15.69 -12.22 6.10
C SER A 63 14.68 -11.13 6.42
N ALA A 64 14.84 -10.54 7.61
CA ALA A 64 13.99 -9.46 8.09
C ALA A 64 14.82 -8.41 8.83
N GLU A 65 15.11 -7.30 8.16
CA GLU A 65 15.91 -6.18 8.68
C GLU A 65 14.98 -5.04 9.12
N THR A 66 15.22 -4.46 10.30
CA THR A 66 14.50 -3.25 10.74
C THR A 66 15.23 -2.01 10.24
N ARG A 67 14.53 -1.18 9.45
CA ARG A 67 14.98 0.13 8.99
C ARG A 67 13.90 1.16 9.26
N GLU A 68 13.87 1.66 10.49
CA GLU A 68 12.77 2.48 10.99
C GLU A 68 12.42 3.65 10.04
N PRO A 69 11.11 3.92 9.82
CA PRO A 69 9.95 3.26 10.44
C PRO A 69 9.51 1.96 9.73
N PHE A 70 10.30 1.47 8.79
CA PHE A 70 9.98 0.32 7.95
C PHE A 70 10.72 -0.96 8.37
N ARG A 71 10.26 -2.08 7.85
CA ARG A 71 10.94 -3.37 7.89
C ARG A 71 11.18 -3.82 6.46
N MET A 72 12.42 -4.21 6.17
CA MET A 72 12.83 -4.75 4.89
C MET A 72 12.83 -6.26 5.00
N LEU A 73 12.07 -6.94 4.15
CA LEU A 73 11.94 -8.38 4.14
C LEU A 73 12.42 -8.93 2.82
N SER A 74 13.18 -10.02 2.85
CA SER A 74 13.62 -10.72 1.65
C SER A 74 12.98 -12.09 1.60
N PHE A 75 12.39 -12.43 0.47
CA PHE A 75 11.64 -13.66 0.26
C PHE A 75 12.18 -14.46 -0.91
N GLU A 76 12.16 -15.77 -0.83
CA GLU A 76 12.42 -16.67 -1.96
C GLU A 76 11.18 -17.47 -2.35
N PRO A 77 10.99 -17.78 -3.65
CA PRO A 77 9.94 -18.70 -4.07
C PRO A 77 10.09 -20.06 -3.40
N VAL A 78 8.99 -20.60 -2.85
CA VAL A 78 8.94 -22.01 -2.49
C VAL A 78 8.73 -22.78 -3.78
N VAL A 79 9.82 -23.28 -4.38
CA VAL A 79 9.73 -24.10 -5.60
C VAL A 79 9.02 -25.40 -5.25
N LEU A 80 7.79 -25.58 -5.71
CA LEU A 80 7.04 -26.83 -5.54
C LEU A 80 7.23 -27.75 -6.75
N THR A 81 7.43 -27.19 -7.94
CA THR A 81 7.79 -27.92 -9.17
C THR A 81 8.64 -27.07 -10.13
N ASP A 82 9.40 -27.70 -11.04
CA ASP A 82 10.24 -27.05 -12.06
C ASP A 82 9.48 -26.13 -13.05
N SER A 83 8.14 -26.10 -13.02
CA SER A 83 7.31 -25.26 -13.88
C SER A 83 6.73 -24.01 -13.22
N ASP A 84 7.05 -23.75 -11.95
CA ASP A 84 6.57 -22.54 -11.26
C ASP A 84 7.30 -21.31 -11.83
N ALA A 85 6.62 -20.65 -12.77
CA ALA A 85 7.07 -19.39 -13.33
C ALA A 85 7.36 -18.40 -12.20
N LYS A 86 8.48 -17.69 -12.32
CA LYS A 86 8.89 -16.65 -11.40
C LYS A 86 7.73 -15.67 -11.11
N PRO A 87 7.43 -15.36 -9.84
CA PRO A 87 6.35 -14.44 -9.51
C PRO A 87 6.53 -13.09 -10.24
N PRO A 88 5.50 -12.56 -10.94
CA PRO A 88 5.61 -11.38 -11.80
C PRO A 88 5.56 -10.06 -11.01
N PHE A 89 6.35 -9.95 -9.95
CA PHE A 89 6.46 -8.74 -9.13
C PHE A 89 7.47 -7.76 -9.71
N HIS A 90 7.10 -6.48 -9.71
CA HIS A 90 7.92 -5.38 -10.21
C HIS A 90 8.07 -4.31 -9.13
N ASP A 91 9.11 -3.48 -9.25
CA ASP A 91 9.34 -2.38 -8.33
C ASP A 91 8.11 -1.47 -8.22
N SER A 92 7.81 -1.03 -7.00
CA SER A 92 6.61 -0.24 -6.66
C SER A 92 5.29 -0.98 -6.83
N ASP A 93 5.26 -2.30 -7.02
CA ASP A 93 4.02 -3.04 -6.85
C ASP A 93 3.58 -3.00 -5.38
N LEU A 94 2.30 -2.71 -5.15
CA LEU A 94 1.63 -2.91 -3.87
C LEU A 94 1.24 -4.38 -3.77
N VAL A 95 1.60 -5.03 -2.68
CA VAL A 95 1.29 -6.43 -2.43
C VAL A 95 0.64 -6.63 -1.07
N PHE A 96 -0.24 -7.62 -0.99
CA PHE A 96 -0.76 -8.17 0.25
C PHE A 96 0.14 -9.31 0.71
N VAL A 97 0.62 -9.25 1.96
CA VAL A 97 1.44 -10.29 2.58
C VAL A 97 0.69 -10.85 3.76
N SER A 98 0.52 -12.17 3.79
CA SER A 98 -0.25 -12.86 4.83
C SER A 98 0.31 -14.24 5.17
N TYR A 99 -0.09 -14.77 6.32
CA TYR A 99 0.25 -16.15 6.70
C TYR A 99 -0.66 -17.19 6.03
N GLU A 100 -1.87 -16.79 5.64
CA GLU A 100 -2.87 -17.61 4.94
C GLU A 100 -3.21 -16.95 3.60
N PRO A 101 -3.62 -17.70 2.55
CA PRO A 101 -4.03 -17.11 1.28
C PRO A 101 -5.15 -16.10 1.47
N LEU A 102 -5.17 -15.01 0.71
CA LEU A 102 -6.29 -14.07 0.74
C LEU A 102 -7.55 -14.78 0.24
N ASP A 103 -8.60 -14.77 1.06
CA ASP A 103 -9.91 -15.32 0.73
C ASP A 103 -10.90 -14.15 0.71
N ILE A 104 -11.24 -13.69 -0.51
CA ILE A 104 -12.16 -12.56 -0.72
C ILE A 104 -13.60 -13.05 -0.60
N ASP A 105 -13.89 -14.27 -1.08
CA ASP A 105 -15.23 -14.85 -1.04
C ASP A 105 -15.71 -15.03 0.41
N ALA A 106 -14.81 -15.48 1.31
CA ALA A 106 -15.09 -15.57 2.75
C ALA A 106 -15.29 -14.20 3.44
N PHE A 107 -14.89 -13.10 2.82
CA PHE A 107 -15.15 -11.75 3.35
C PHE A 107 -16.58 -11.28 3.06
N ASP A 108 -17.16 -11.71 1.94
CA ASP A 108 -18.49 -11.30 1.47
C ASP A 108 -19.64 -12.14 2.06
N GLU A 109 -19.37 -13.21 2.81
CA GLU A 109 -20.40 -13.97 3.52
C GLU A 109 -21.01 -13.12 4.67
N GLU A 110 -22.26 -12.67 4.48
CA GLU A 110 -22.98 -11.67 5.28
C GLU A 110 -22.96 -11.90 6.81
N ASP A 111 -22.78 -13.14 7.28
CA ASP A 111 -22.83 -13.49 8.70
C ASP A 111 -21.47 -13.67 9.38
N LYS A 112 -20.34 -13.71 8.65
CA LYS A 112 -19.00 -13.88 9.22
C LYS A 112 -17.92 -13.25 8.34
N ARG A 113 -17.68 -11.95 8.52
CA ARG A 113 -16.47 -11.31 7.97
C ARG A 113 -15.22 -11.92 8.62
N ILE A 114 -14.61 -12.91 7.97
CA ILE A 114 -13.39 -13.54 8.46
C ILE A 114 -12.22 -12.66 8.06
N THR A 115 -11.69 -11.87 9.01
CA THR A 115 -10.45 -11.12 8.82
C THR A 115 -9.26 -11.95 9.26
N GLN A 116 -8.19 -11.96 8.46
CA GLN A 116 -6.92 -12.53 8.88
C GLN A 116 -6.24 -11.62 9.93
N ASP A 117 -5.59 -12.25 10.92
CA ASP A 117 -4.87 -11.53 11.98
C ASP A 117 -3.39 -11.29 11.65
N PHE A 118 -2.88 -11.96 10.60
CA PHE A 118 -1.46 -11.99 10.25
C PHE A 118 -1.24 -11.51 8.82
N HIS A 119 -1.65 -10.27 8.54
CA HIS A 119 -1.42 -9.62 7.25
C HIS A 119 -0.94 -8.17 7.34
N ALA A 120 -0.33 -7.72 6.23
CA ALA A 120 -0.01 -6.33 5.99
C ALA A 120 0.05 -6.04 4.48
N LEU A 121 -0.02 -4.75 4.15
CA LEU A 121 0.37 -4.26 2.84
C LEU A 121 1.87 -3.96 2.80
N ALA A 122 2.49 -4.27 1.67
CA ALA A 122 3.90 -4.05 1.42
C ALA A 122 4.12 -3.42 0.04
N LEU A 123 5.24 -2.72 -0.12
CA LEU A 123 5.73 -2.29 -1.42
C LEU A 123 6.88 -3.18 -1.86
N VAL A 124 6.87 -3.60 -3.12
CA VAL A 124 8.04 -4.23 -3.74
C VAL A 124 9.13 -3.18 -3.89
N SER A 125 10.30 -3.49 -3.33
CA SER A 125 11.46 -2.60 -3.26
C SER A 125 12.64 -3.04 -4.14
N GLY A 126 12.50 -4.17 -4.83
CA GLY A 126 13.55 -4.73 -5.67
C GLY A 126 13.45 -6.25 -5.76
N GLN A 127 14.11 -6.80 -6.78
CA GLN A 127 14.41 -8.22 -6.86
C GLN A 127 15.91 -8.42 -7.06
N VAL A 128 16.55 -9.20 -6.18
CA VAL A 128 17.99 -9.48 -6.23
C VAL A 128 18.19 -10.98 -6.21
N SER A 129 18.83 -11.54 -7.24
CA SER A 129 19.12 -12.98 -7.33
C SER A 129 17.89 -13.85 -7.03
N ASP A 130 16.79 -13.54 -7.70
CA ASP A 130 15.45 -14.14 -7.55
C ASP A 130 14.71 -13.88 -6.23
N ALA A 131 15.39 -13.35 -5.21
CA ALA A 131 14.75 -12.96 -3.95
C ALA A 131 13.93 -11.67 -4.12
N LEU A 132 12.66 -11.73 -3.72
CA LEU A 132 11.72 -10.61 -3.68
C LEU A 132 11.94 -9.80 -2.41
N ASN A 133 12.23 -8.51 -2.56
CA ASN A 133 12.41 -7.62 -1.41
C ASN A 133 11.18 -6.74 -1.20
N LEU A 134 10.58 -6.83 -0.02
CA LEU A 134 9.40 -6.07 0.37
C LEU A 134 9.74 -5.04 1.46
N LYS A 135 9.18 -3.84 1.33
CA LYS A 135 9.20 -2.77 2.33
C LYS A 135 7.84 -2.68 3.01
N LEU A 136 7.81 -2.92 4.32
CA LEU A 136 6.58 -2.90 5.12
C LEU A 136 6.65 -1.83 6.20
N TYR A 137 5.52 -1.19 6.49
CA TYR A 137 5.37 -0.34 7.67
C TYR A 137 4.86 -1.19 8.85
N VAL A 138 5.77 -1.52 9.78
CA VAL A 138 5.47 -2.32 10.98
C VAL A 138 6.17 -1.66 12.17
N PRO A 139 5.56 -0.59 12.73
CA PRO A 139 6.24 0.26 13.69
C PRO A 139 6.47 -0.46 15.02
N LEU A 140 7.57 -0.12 15.72
CA LEU A 140 7.86 -0.63 17.05
C LEU A 140 6.86 -0.11 18.10
N GLU A 141 6.49 1.15 17.94
CA GLU A 141 5.64 1.88 18.87
C GLU A 141 4.38 2.37 18.17
N ARG A 142 3.30 2.53 18.93
CA ARG A 142 2.04 3.04 18.40
C ARG A 142 2.18 4.54 18.13
N THR A 143 1.79 4.97 16.93
CA THR A 143 1.64 6.38 16.60
C THR A 143 0.18 6.84 16.77
N PRO A 144 -0.09 8.14 17.00
CA PRO A 144 -1.46 8.65 17.10
C PRO A 144 -2.32 8.38 15.86
N ARG A 145 -1.68 8.33 14.68
CA ARG A 145 -2.32 8.08 13.38
C ARG A 145 -2.61 6.60 13.11
N LEU A 146 -2.20 5.68 13.99
CA LEU A 146 -2.41 4.25 13.84
C LEU A 146 -3.48 3.76 14.84
N PRO A 147 -4.64 3.29 14.36
CA PRO A 147 -5.67 2.71 15.21
C PRO A 147 -5.14 1.56 16.08
N PRO A 148 -5.60 1.40 17.33
CA PRO A 148 -5.11 0.37 18.24
C PRO A 148 -5.26 -1.06 17.69
N THR A 149 -6.35 -1.34 16.98
CA THR A 149 -6.60 -2.64 16.32
C THR A 149 -5.55 -2.95 15.26
N GLN A 150 -5.24 -1.98 14.39
CA GLN A 150 -4.21 -2.11 13.36
C GLN A 150 -2.80 -2.25 13.99
N PHE A 151 -2.50 -1.49 15.04
CA PHE A 151 -1.22 -1.62 15.74
C PHE A 151 -1.06 -3.00 16.37
N LYS A 152 -2.12 -3.54 17.01
CA LYS A 152 -2.12 -4.89 17.57
C LYS A 152 -1.85 -5.93 16.48
N ARG A 153 -2.55 -5.87 15.34
CA ARG A 153 -2.33 -6.75 14.19
C ARG A 153 -0.88 -6.70 13.70
N LEU A 154 -0.36 -5.51 13.41
CA LEU A 154 1.01 -5.33 12.92
C LEU A 154 2.05 -5.80 13.96
N SER A 155 1.78 -5.62 15.25
CA SER A 155 2.64 -6.12 16.34
C SER A 155 2.67 -7.66 16.40
N MET A 156 1.54 -8.32 16.16
CA MET A 156 1.46 -9.78 16.09
C MET A 156 2.17 -10.31 14.84
N LEU A 157 1.90 -9.70 13.67
CA LEU A 157 2.60 -10.02 12.42
C LEU A 157 4.11 -9.89 12.57
N ARG A 158 4.59 -8.83 13.23
CA ARG A 158 6.03 -8.62 13.45
C ARG A 158 6.71 -9.79 14.16
N LYS A 159 6.03 -10.37 15.16
CA LYS A 159 6.55 -11.49 15.95
C LYS A 159 6.70 -12.77 15.13
N VAL A 160 5.83 -12.96 14.13
CA VAL A 160 5.87 -14.13 13.26
C VAL A 160 6.68 -13.89 11.98
N MET A 161 6.95 -12.65 11.60
CA MET A 161 7.85 -12.33 10.47
C MET A 161 9.32 -12.53 10.86
N VAL A 162 9.73 -13.78 11.02
CA VAL A 162 11.11 -14.21 11.23
C VAL A 162 11.42 -15.34 10.24
N PRO A 163 12.68 -15.48 9.77
CA PRO A 163 13.00 -16.48 8.74
C PRO A 163 12.62 -17.93 9.09
N SER A 164 12.57 -18.26 10.39
CA SER A 164 12.19 -19.60 10.87
C SER A 164 10.68 -19.87 10.94
N ALA A 165 9.82 -18.90 10.63
CA ALA A 165 8.37 -19.01 10.83
C ALA A 165 7.64 -19.72 9.69
N GLY A 166 8.34 -20.13 8.63
CA GLY A 166 7.76 -20.83 7.49
C GLY A 166 7.50 -19.92 6.29
N SER A 167 6.48 -20.27 5.50
CA SER A 167 6.14 -19.57 4.26
C SER A 167 4.99 -18.59 4.47
N PHE A 168 5.04 -17.50 3.70
CA PHE A 168 4.00 -16.49 3.61
C PHE A 168 3.38 -16.51 2.21
N TYR A 169 2.16 -16.01 2.12
CA TYR A 169 1.47 -15.78 0.87
C TYR A 169 1.65 -14.30 0.48
N VAL A 170 2.02 -14.07 -0.77
CA VAL A 170 2.19 -12.73 -1.34
C VAL A 170 1.34 -12.62 -2.60
N GLN A 171 0.43 -11.65 -2.61
CA GLN A 171 -0.47 -11.39 -3.72
C GLN A 171 -0.29 -9.95 -4.21
N LYS A 172 -0.19 -9.77 -5.52
CA LYS A 172 -0.15 -8.44 -6.13
C LYS A 172 -1.51 -7.78 -6.07
N LEU A 173 -1.54 -6.51 -5.66
CA LEU A 173 -2.75 -5.70 -5.58
C LEU A 173 -2.76 -4.56 -6.60
N SER A 174 -1.65 -3.90 -6.88
CA SER A 174 -1.62 -2.83 -7.88
C SER A 174 -0.18 -2.42 -8.16
N ASN A 175 0.01 -1.60 -9.19
CA ASN A 175 1.26 -0.90 -9.40
C ASN A 175 1.13 0.55 -8.94
N MET A 176 2.06 1.01 -8.10
CA MET A 176 2.05 2.33 -7.47
C MET A 176 2.83 3.39 -8.22
N ILE A 177 3.40 3.12 -9.39
CA ILE A 177 4.28 4.06 -10.09
C ILE A 177 3.58 5.39 -10.37
N THR A 178 2.35 5.37 -10.88
CA THR A 178 1.59 6.59 -11.21
C THR A 178 1.26 7.39 -9.94
N ILE A 179 0.68 6.73 -8.93
CA ILE A 179 0.36 7.37 -7.64
C ILE A 179 1.62 7.97 -6.98
N ASN A 180 2.74 7.25 -7.00
CA ASN A 180 4.00 7.74 -6.43
C ASN A 180 4.50 8.99 -7.16
N ARG A 181 4.41 9.04 -8.49
CA ARG A 181 4.81 10.21 -9.29
C ARG A 181 3.90 11.40 -9.01
N GLU A 182 2.59 11.18 -8.93
CA GLU A 182 1.61 12.23 -8.61
C GLU A 182 1.80 12.75 -7.18
N PHE A 183 2.07 11.87 -6.22
CA PHE A 183 2.36 12.25 -4.84
C PHE A 183 3.64 13.11 -4.76
N GLN A 184 4.69 12.71 -5.48
CA GLN A 184 5.93 13.50 -5.56
C GLN A 184 5.69 14.86 -6.22
N ALA A 185 4.93 14.90 -7.32
CA ALA A 185 4.60 16.13 -8.03
C ALA A 185 3.78 17.09 -7.15
N LEU A 186 2.79 16.55 -6.41
CA LEU A 186 1.95 17.28 -5.46
C LEU A 186 2.79 18.00 -4.41
N TYR A 187 3.73 17.29 -3.78
CA TYR A 187 4.60 17.86 -2.75
C TYR A 187 5.73 18.75 -3.29
N SER A 188 6.09 18.59 -4.57
CA SER A 188 7.06 19.46 -5.24
C SER A 188 6.41 20.73 -5.81
N ALA A 189 5.08 20.86 -5.75
CA ALA A 189 4.34 21.96 -6.37
C ALA A 189 4.76 23.33 -5.84
N ARG A 190 5.20 23.41 -4.57
CA ARG A 190 5.72 24.65 -3.95
C ARG A 190 6.97 25.20 -4.65
N ASP A 191 7.76 24.32 -5.26
CA ASP A 191 9.04 24.68 -5.89
C ASP A 191 8.90 24.95 -7.40
N LEU A 192 7.69 24.81 -7.95
CA LEU A 192 7.43 25.06 -9.36
C LEU A 192 7.38 26.56 -9.66
N MET A 193 8.12 27.00 -10.69
CA MET A 193 8.10 28.40 -11.15
C MET A 193 6.70 28.89 -11.56
N LEU A 194 5.81 27.97 -11.93
CA LEU A 194 4.44 28.26 -12.36
C LEU A 194 3.40 27.95 -11.27
N CYS A 195 3.82 27.81 -10.01
CA CYS A 195 2.91 27.49 -8.89
C CYS A 195 1.69 28.43 -8.85
N ASN A 196 1.89 29.75 -8.97
CA ASN A 196 0.79 30.72 -8.99
C ASN A 196 -0.20 30.50 -10.15
N THR A 197 0.30 30.09 -11.33
CA THR A 197 -0.54 29.77 -12.48
C THR A 197 -1.34 28.47 -12.26
N LEU A 198 -0.78 27.50 -11.55
CA LEU A 198 -1.47 26.26 -11.16
C LEU A 198 -2.55 26.52 -10.10
N LEU A 199 -2.25 27.37 -9.12
CA LEU A 199 -3.19 27.74 -8.06
C LEU A 199 -4.35 28.58 -8.60
N ALA A 200 -4.09 29.51 -9.52
CA ALA A 200 -5.12 30.35 -10.12
C ALA A 200 -5.02 30.35 -11.65
N PRO A 201 -5.52 29.30 -12.33
CA PRO A 201 -5.51 29.23 -13.78
C PRO A 201 -6.28 30.41 -14.39
N GLY A 202 -5.58 31.27 -15.13
CA GLY A 202 -6.16 32.46 -15.76
C GLY A 202 -6.06 33.77 -14.96
N ALA A 203 -5.44 33.76 -13.77
CA ALA A 203 -5.04 35.02 -13.13
C ALA A 203 -3.88 35.68 -13.92
N PRO A 204 -3.92 37.00 -14.17
CA PRO A 204 -2.80 37.69 -14.80
C PRO A 204 -1.55 37.54 -13.92
N PRO A 205 -0.35 37.37 -14.51
CA PRO A 205 0.88 37.27 -13.74
C PRO A 205 1.05 38.53 -12.89
N THR A 206 1.18 38.37 -11.58
CA THR A 206 1.53 39.45 -10.68
C THR A 206 2.97 39.88 -10.95
N THR A 207 3.12 41.06 -11.55
CA THR A 207 4.39 41.77 -11.81
C THR A 207 5.04 42.26 -10.52
#